data_AF-A0AB36FLJ1-F1
#
_entry.id   AF-A0AB36FLJ1-F1
#
_cell.length_a   1.000
_cell.length_b   1.000
_cell.length_c   1.000
_cell.angle_alpha   90.00
_cell.angle_beta   90.00
_cell.angle_gamma   90.00
#
_symmetry.space_group_name_H-M   'P 1'
#
loop_
_entity.id
_entity.type
_entity.pdbx_description
1 polymer ?
#
loop_
_entity_poly.entity_id
_entity_poly.type
_entity_poly.pdbx_seq_one_letter_code
_entity_poly.pdbx_strand_id
1 'polypeptide(L)'
;MATRYIRVNSDDHVLSAHIKYGTAVSEYKFGTTVIDLEEVDISEVTDQKTFKKGQDIPGIWAFLEKRRIDNLLVLAAAAYLNNEIIESDSKSTDAITGRSFTRADLMNLLEEAKLLFDDWLAQYTERAQAYTKAKQQEALDEAEKHALAKTNIEQSNAHLSGICFNLPAIAGKMGNDIYFAVMVPFRQLAQMFLFNEDELPVELRTQRHRNPKRVEAIGQYIATRHDDFVIPALTASVSEKMTFEPLGGSPNIGNVKIPMDAKMIINDGQHLYPH
;
A
#
# COMPACT_ATOMS: atom_id res chain seq x y z
N MET A 1 8.27 31.42 -7.91
CA MET A 1 8.22 29.96 -8.18
C MET A 1 7.48 29.78 -9.49
N ALA A 2 8.05 29.05 -10.44
CA ALA A 2 7.40 28.80 -11.72
C ALA A 2 6.17 27.90 -11.54
N THR A 3 5.13 28.16 -12.32
CA THR A 3 3.96 27.27 -12.42
C THR A 3 4.42 25.90 -12.90
N ARG A 4 3.97 24.82 -12.23
CA ARG A 4 4.24 23.43 -12.65
C ARG A 4 3.01 22.75 -13.22
N TYR A 5 1.84 23.01 -12.66
CA TYR A 5 0.59 22.39 -13.07
C TYR A 5 -0.36 23.44 -13.63
N ILE A 6 -0.96 23.16 -14.78
CA ILE A 6 -2.05 23.96 -15.31
C ILE A 6 -3.29 23.10 -15.50
N ARG A 7 -4.46 23.69 -15.30
CA ARG A 7 -5.74 23.04 -15.59
C ARG A 7 -6.39 23.69 -16.78
N VAL A 8 -6.80 22.89 -17.75
CA VAL A 8 -7.48 23.32 -18.97
C VAL A 8 -8.83 22.62 -19.13
N ASN A 9 -9.76 23.23 -19.86
CA ASN A 9 -11.03 22.61 -20.25
C ASN A 9 -11.06 22.28 -21.74
N SER A 10 -12.16 21.67 -22.18
CA SER A 10 -12.44 21.34 -23.59
C SER A 10 -12.51 22.53 -24.55
N ASP A 11 -12.64 23.74 -24.02
CA ASP A 11 -12.73 24.98 -24.80
C ASP A 11 -11.38 25.70 -24.88
N ASP A 12 -10.27 25.00 -24.62
CA ASP A 12 -8.91 25.53 -24.64
C ASP A 12 -8.61 26.62 -23.58
N HIS A 13 -9.46 26.76 -22.55
CA HIS A 13 -9.32 27.76 -21.51
C HIS A 13 -8.51 27.26 -20.30
N VAL A 14 -7.52 28.04 -19.86
CA VAL A 14 -6.75 27.79 -18.63
C VAL A 14 -7.54 28.23 -17.40
N LEU A 15 -8.05 27.25 -16.67
CA LEU A 15 -8.85 27.46 -15.46
C LEU A 15 -7.99 27.82 -14.24
N SER A 16 -6.80 27.26 -14.13
CA SER A 16 -5.91 27.50 -12.99
C SER A 16 -4.45 27.10 -13.25
N ALA A 17 -3.55 27.62 -12.42
CA ALA A 17 -2.11 27.40 -12.46
C ALA A 17 -1.58 27.21 -11.04
N HIS A 18 -0.83 26.14 -10.79
CA HIS A 18 -0.39 25.73 -9.46
C HIS A 18 1.05 25.22 -9.46
N ILE A 19 1.68 25.23 -8.29
CA ILE A 19 3.01 24.64 -8.06
C ILE A 19 2.88 23.21 -7.52
N LYS A 20 1.78 22.91 -6.80
CA LYS A 20 1.55 21.61 -6.14
C LYS A 20 0.43 20.84 -6.83
N TYR A 21 0.66 19.55 -7.05
CA TYR A 21 -0.32 18.65 -7.68
C TYR A 21 -1.64 18.59 -6.90
N GLY A 22 -1.60 18.36 -5.58
CA GLY A 22 -2.82 18.21 -4.77
C GLY A 22 -3.79 19.41 -4.86
N THR A 23 -3.26 20.63 -4.96
CA THR A 23 -4.08 21.84 -5.19
C THR A 23 -4.60 21.91 -6.63
N ALA A 24 -3.83 21.40 -7.59
CA ALA A 24 -4.23 21.34 -9.00
C ALA A 24 -5.34 20.33 -9.28
N VAL A 25 -5.58 19.33 -8.43
CA VAL A 25 -6.67 18.34 -8.60
C VAL A 25 -7.86 18.50 -7.64
N SER A 26 -7.74 19.33 -6.60
CA SER A 26 -8.80 19.48 -5.57
C SER A 26 -10.13 20.08 -6.07
N GLU A 27 -10.16 20.69 -7.25
CA GLU A 27 -11.34 21.32 -7.84
C GLU A 27 -11.77 20.62 -9.14
N TYR A 28 -11.64 19.30 -9.23
CA TYR A 28 -11.98 18.54 -10.43
C TYR A 28 -13.38 18.89 -10.96
N LYS A 29 -13.47 19.17 -12.26
CA LYS A 29 -14.72 19.35 -12.99
C LYS A 29 -14.71 18.46 -14.23
N PHE A 30 -15.88 17.93 -14.58
CA PHE A 30 -16.05 17.18 -15.82
C PHE A 30 -15.63 18.04 -17.03
N GLY A 31 -14.93 17.45 -18.01
CA GLY A 31 -14.39 18.18 -19.16
C GLY A 31 -13.16 19.04 -18.86
N THR A 32 -12.44 18.76 -17.76
CA THR A 32 -11.18 19.43 -17.42
C THR A 32 -10.06 18.43 -17.20
N THR A 33 -8.83 18.83 -17.54
CA THR A 33 -7.61 18.03 -17.37
C THR A 33 -6.51 18.88 -16.74
N VAL A 34 -5.69 18.24 -15.91
CA VAL A 34 -4.49 18.86 -15.32
C VAL A 34 -3.27 18.38 -16.09
N ILE A 35 -2.40 19.32 -16.44
CA ILE A 35 -1.15 19.08 -17.16
C ILE A 35 0.00 19.33 -16.19
N ASP A 36 0.90 18.37 -16.03
CA ASP A 36 2.22 18.60 -15.41
C ASP A 36 3.19 19.09 -16.50
N LEU A 37 3.62 20.35 -16.40
CA LEU A 37 4.50 20.99 -17.38
C LEU A 37 5.93 20.43 -17.35
N GLU A 38 6.31 19.66 -16.33
CA GLU A 38 7.60 18.95 -16.32
C GLU A 38 7.54 17.63 -17.11
N GLU A 39 6.36 17.02 -17.23
CA GLU A 39 6.17 15.72 -17.92
C GLU A 39 5.59 15.88 -19.33
N VAL A 40 4.80 16.93 -19.54
CA VAL A 40 4.10 17.19 -20.80
C VAL A 40 4.69 18.44 -21.44
N ASP A 41 5.57 18.23 -22.41
CA ASP A 41 5.96 19.33 -23.30
C ASP A 41 4.77 19.78 -24.15
N ILE A 42 4.38 21.05 -23.99
CA ILE A 42 3.33 21.75 -24.73
C ILE A 42 3.88 22.89 -25.60
N SER A 43 5.20 22.90 -25.85
CA SER A 43 5.89 23.91 -26.66
C SER A 43 5.34 24.03 -28.09
N GLU A 44 4.74 22.96 -28.62
CA GLU A 44 4.07 22.94 -29.93
C GLU A 44 2.83 23.85 -30.00
N VAL A 45 2.19 24.11 -28.85
CA VAL A 45 0.93 24.86 -28.78
C VAL A 45 1.13 26.23 -28.11
N THR A 46 2.12 26.38 -27.24
CA THR A 46 2.35 27.62 -26.48
C THR A 46 3.73 27.67 -25.83
N ASP A 47 4.27 28.88 -25.61
CA ASP A 47 5.49 29.08 -24.82
C ASP A 47 5.21 28.79 -23.33
N GLN A 48 6.02 27.91 -22.74
CA GLN A 48 5.86 27.43 -21.37
C GLN A 48 6.09 28.51 -20.29
N LYS A 49 6.67 29.66 -20.65
CA LYS A 49 7.09 30.70 -19.67
C LYS A 49 6.02 31.75 -19.33
N THR A 50 4.84 31.70 -19.96
CA THR A 50 3.85 32.80 -19.87
C THR A 50 2.45 32.34 -19.48
N PHE A 51 2.29 31.38 -18.57
CA PHE A 51 0.96 30.95 -18.13
C PHE A 51 0.35 31.88 -17.08
N LYS A 52 -0.83 32.42 -17.41
CA LYS A 52 -1.71 33.11 -16.46
C LYS A 52 -3.08 32.44 -16.45
N LYS A 53 -3.71 32.41 -15.27
CA LYS A 53 -5.11 31.97 -15.12
C LYS A 53 -6.01 32.82 -16.03
N GLY A 54 -6.95 32.18 -16.73
CA GLY A 54 -7.91 32.84 -17.62
C GLY A 54 -7.38 33.15 -19.01
N GLN A 55 -6.24 32.55 -19.41
CA GLN A 55 -5.72 32.62 -20.76
C GLN A 55 -6.30 31.49 -21.62
N ASP A 56 -6.47 31.78 -22.90
CA ASP A 56 -6.90 30.80 -23.91
C ASP A 56 -5.65 30.28 -24.62
N ILE A 57 -5.56 28.96 -24.79
CA ILE A 57 -4.46 28.30 -25.50
C ILE A 57 -5.07 27.50 -26.66
N PRO A 58 -5.37 28.14 -27.81
CA PRO A 58 -6.06 27.49 -28.91
C PRO A 58 -5.39 26.19 -29.35
N GLY A 59 -6.16 25.11 -29.42
CA GLY A 59 -5.70 23.78 -29.83
C GLY A 59 -5.05 22.95 -28.72
N ILE A 60 -4.93 23.44 -27.48
CA ILE A 60 -4.33 22.67 -26.39
C ILE A 60 -5.12 21.40 -26.10
N TRP A 61 -6.45 21.45 -26.15
CA TRP A 61 -7.29 20.29 -25.89
C TRP A 61 -7.11 19.24 -26.98
N ALA A 62 -7.10 19.65 -28.25
CA ALA A 62 -6.87 18.74 -29.37
C ALA A 62 -5.46 18.11 -29.32
N PHE A 63 -4.45 18.89 -28.93
CA PHE A 63 -3.09 18.39 -28.71
C PHE A 63 -3.04 17.32 -27.61
N LEU A 64 -3.68 17.59 -26.47
CA LEU A 64 -3.74 16.64 -25.36
C LEU A 64 -4.50 15.38 -25.74
N GLU A 65 -5.59 15.51 -26.50
CA GLU A 65 -6.40 14.38 -26.96
C GLU A 65 -5.61 13.50 -27.94
N LYS A 66 -4.87 14.11 -28.87
CA LYS A 66 -3.97 13.37 -29.77
C LYS A 66 -2.89 12.62 -28.98
N ARG A 67 -2.26 13.27 -28.00
CA ARG A 67 -1.25 12.64 -27.13
C ARG A 67 -1.86 11.54 -26.26
N ARG A 68 -3.10 11.71 -25.79
CA ARG A 68 -3.85 10.71 -25.04
C ARG A 68 -4.07 9.46 -25.88
N ILE A 69 -4.56 9.60 -27.11
CA ILE A 69 -4.79 8.48 -28.03
C ILE A 69 -3.47 7.78 -28.36
N ASP A 70 -2.42 8.53 -28.70
CA ASP A 70 -1.08 7.98 -28.97
C ASP A 70 -0.52 7.17 -27.78
N ASN A 71 -0.64 7.70 -26.56
CA ASN A 71 -0.26 6.97 -25.34
C ASN A 71 -1.10 5.70 -25.15
N LEU A 72 -2.41 5.74 -25.42
CA LEU A 72 -3.25 4.53 -25.35
C LEU A 72 -2.84 3.47 -26.37
N LEU A 73 -2.45 3.89 -27.58
CA LEU A 73 -1.95 2.97 -28.61
C LEU A 73 -0.64 2.30 -28.20
N VAL A 74 0.28 3.01 -27.53
CA VAL A 74 1.50 2.43 -26.95
C VAL A 74 1.15 1.42 -25.84
N LEU A 75 0.25 1.79 -24.94
CA LEU A 75 -0.18 0.91 -23.83
C LEU A 75 -0.85 -0.36 -24.35
N ALA A 76 -1.76 -0.23 -25.31
CA ALA A 76 -2.42 -1.38 -25.91
C ALA A 76 -1.44 -2.30 -26.65
N ALA A 77 -0.40 -1.73 -27.28
CA ALA A 77 0.64 -2.52 -27.94
C ALA A 77 1.50 -3.27 -26.91
N ALA A 78 1.82 -2.64 -25.78
CA ALA A 78 2.53 -3.30 -24.68
C ALA A 78 1.71 -4.46 -24.09
N ALA A 79 0.42 -4.23 -23.82
CA ALA A 79 -0.50 -5.26 -23.34
C ALA A 79 -0.65 -6.41 -24.35
N TYR A 80 -0.74 -6.11 -25.65
CA TYR A 80 -0.78 -7.12 -26.70
C TYR A 80 0.50 -7.97 -26.74
N LEU A 81 1.69 -7.33 -26.74
CA LEU A 81 2.97 -8.04 -26.76
C LEU A 81 3.21 -8.88 -25.50
N ASN A 82 2.62 -8.50 -24.37
CA ASN A 82 2.65 -9.25 -23.13
C ASN A 82 1.59 -10.37 -23.05
N ASN A 83 0.85 -10.63 -24.14
CA ASN A 83 -0.28 -11.56 -24.21
C ASN A 83 -1.40 -11.26 -23.19
N GLU A 84 -1.52 -10.01 -22.76
CA GLU A 84 -2.59 -9.58 -21.88
C GLU A 84 -3.87 -9.38 -22.70
N ILE A 85 -3.82 -8.86 -23.92
CA ILE A 85 -5.02 -8.81 -24.78
C ILE A 85 -5.26 -10.20 -25.37
N ILE A 86 -5.96 -11.06 -24.62
CA ILE A 86 -6.33 -12.40 -25.06
C ILE A 86 -7.44 -12.29 -26.12
N GLU A 87 -7.45 -13.19 -27.11
CA GLU A 87 -8.48 -13.29 -28.16
C GLU A 87 -9.92 -13.52 -27.63
N SER A 88 -10.11 -13.68 -26.32
CA SER A 88 -11.41 -13.79 -25.68
C SER A 88 -11.85 -12.46 -25.06
N ASP A 89 -13.16 -12.21 -25.05
CA ASP A 89 -13.85 -11.06 -24.42
C ASP A 89 -13.63 -10.94 -22.89
N SER A 90 -12.64 -11.64 -22.34
CA SER A 90 -12.20 -11.54 -20.96
C SER A 90 -11.33 -10.30 -20.76
N LYS A 91 -11.75 -9.42 -19.84
CA LYS A 91 -10.94 -8.32 -19.31
C LYS A 91 -9.59 -8.85 -18.81
N SER A 92 -8.51 -8.53 -19.50
CA SER A 92 -7.18 -8.66 -18.93
C SER A 92 -6.84 -7.40 -18.15
N THR A 93 -6.08 -7.54 -17.07
CA THR A 93 -5.57 -6.41 -16.30
C THR A 93 -4.08 -6.41 -16.50
N ASP A 94 -3.55 -5.34 -17.08
CA ASP A 94 -2.12 -5.15 -17.20
C ASP A 94 -1.51 -5.09 -15.79
N ALA A 95 -0.60 -6.01 -15.49
CA ALA A 95 0.01 -6.11 -14.16
C ALA A 95 0.93 -4.92 -13.82
N ILE A 96 1.35 -4.17 -14.85
CA ILE A 96 2.27 -3.04 -14.77
C ILE A 96 1.50 -1.71 -14.71
N THR A 97 0.35 -1.59 -15.38
CA THR A 97 -0.40 -0.32 -15.43
C THR A 97 -1.76 -0.33 -14.74
N GLY A 98 -2.26 -1.51 -14.34
CA GLY A 98 -3.56 -1.69 -13.70
C GLY A 98 -4.75 -1.36 -14.60
N ARG A 99 -4.53 -1.05 -15.89
CA ARG A 99 -5.59 -0.80 -16.86
C ARG A 99 -6.04 -2.10 -17.49
N SER A 100 -7.35 -2.23 -17.66
CA SER A 100 -7.94 -3.35 -18.39
C SER A 100 -8.28 -2.92 -19.81
N PHE A 101 -7.77 -3.67 -20.80
CA PHE A 101 -8.03 -3.44 -22.22
C PHE A 101 -8.59 -4.71 -22.84
N THR A 102 -9.79 -4.63 -23.42
CA THR A 102 -10.35 -5.75 -24.19
C THR A 102 -9.97 -5.64 -25.68
N ARG A 103 -10.13 -6.73 -26.43
CA ARG A 103 -9.96 -6.72 -27.90
C ARG A 103 -10.92 -5.73 -28.56
N ALA A 104 -12.16 -5.61 -28.06
CA ALA A 104 -13.14 -4.66 -28.57
C ALA A 104 -12.69 -3.20 -28.34
N ASP A 105 -12.14 -2.90 -27.17
CA ASP A 105 -11.59 -1.56 -26.87
C ASP A 105 -10.43 -1.21 -27.79
N LEU A 106 -9.55 -2.17 -28.09
CA LEU A 106 -8.47 -2.00 -29.05
C LEU A 106 -9.01 -1.70 -30.46
N MET A 107 -9.98 -2.48 -30.95
CA MET A 107 -10.54 -2.27 -32.29
C MET A 107 -11.23 -0.91 -32.42
N ASN A 108 -11.97 -0.48 -31.39
CA ASN A 108 -12.60 0.84 -31.36
C ASN A 108 -11.54 1.96 -31.37
N LEU A 109 -10.46 1.80 -30.60
CA LEU A 109 -9.36 2.78 -30.55
C LEU A 109 -8.64 2.87 -31.91
N LEU A 110 -8.42 1.75 -32.59
CA LEU A 110 -7.82 1.71 -33.92
C LEU A 110 -8.72 2.36 -34.98
N GLU A 111 -10.03 2.13 -34.89
CA GLU A 111 -11.00 2.79 -35.77
C GLU A 111 -11.02 4.31 -35.57
N GLU A 112 -11.02 4.77 -34.30
CA GLU A 112 -10.94 6.19 -33.95
C GLU A 112 -9.64 6.83 -34.46
N ALA A 113 -8.52 6.11 -34.30
CA ALA A 113 -7.21 6.53 -34.79
C ALA A 113 -7.04 6.36 -36.31
N LYS A 114 -7.99 5.72 -37.00
CA LYS A 114 -7.94 5.35 -38.43
C LYS A 114 -6.69 4.56 -38.80
N LEU A 115 -6.29 3.62 -37.94
CA LEU A 115 -5.13 2.75 -38.14
C LEU A 115 -5.58 1.31 -38.39
N LEU A 116 -4.89 0.64 -39.32
CA LEU A 116 -5.02 -0.81 -39.47
C LEU A 116 -4.21 -1.51 -38.37
N PHE A 117 -4.65 -2.71 -37.99
CA PHE A 117 -4.02 -3.49 -36.92
C PHE A 117 -2.53 -3.75 -37.18
N ASP A 118 -2.19 -4.22 -38.38
CA ASP A 118 -0.80 -4.55 -38.73
C ASP A 118 0.11 -3.31 -38.76
N ASP A 119 -0.41 -2.19 -39.29
CA ASP A 119 0.32 -0.92 -39.34
C ASP A 119 0.55 -0.36 -37.94
N TRP A 120 -0.47 -0.44 -37.08
CA TRP A 120 -0.36 -0.05 -35.67
C TRP A 120 0.68 -0.90 -34.94
N LEU A 121 0.61 -2.23 -35.07
CA LEU A 121 1.55 -3.10 -34.39
C LEU A 121 2.98 -2.80 -34.83
N ALA A 122 3.23 -2.64 -36.14
CA ALA A 122 4.54 -2.28 -36.66
C ALA A 122 5.04 -0.93 -36.14
N GLN A 123 4.18 0.09 -36.10
CA GLN A 123 4.55 1.44 -35.68
C GLN A 123 4.80 1.57 -34.17
N TYR A 124 4.08 0.82 -33.34
CA TYR A 124 4.09 1.01 -31.88
C TYR A 124 4.91 -0.05 -31.12
N THR A 125 5.37 -1.13 -31.77
CA THR A 125 6.12 -2.22 -31.11
C THR A 125 7.35 -1.74 -30.35
N GLU A 126 8.21 -0.93 -30.97
CA GLU A 126 9.46 -0.48 -30.32
C GLU A 126 9.16 0.41 -29.10
N ARG A 127 8.20 1.33 -29.25
CA ARG A 127 7.77 2.22 -28.15
C ARG A 127 7.13 1.43 -27.00
N ALA A 128 6.34 0.40 -27.33
CA ALA A 128 5.73 -0.48 -26.35
C ALA A 128 6.78 -1.29 -25.55
N GLN A 129 7.77 -1.85 -26.23
CA GLN A 129 8.88 -2.57 -25.58
C GLN A 129 9.70 -1.64 -24.68
N ALA A 130 10.02 -0.43 -25.15
CA ALA A 130 10.72 0.58 -24.35
C ALA A 130 9.91 0.98 -23.10
N TYR A 131 8.60 1.16 -23.24
CA TYR A 131 7.69 1.44 -22.13
C TYR A 131 7.69 0.32 -21.08
N THR A 132 7.49 -0.94 -21.50
CA THR A 132 7.51 -2.10 -20.60
C THR A 132 8.83 -2.20 -19.85
N LYS A 133 9.97 -2.02 -20.55
CA LYS A 133 11.29 -2.05 -19.93
C LYS A 133 11.49 -0.94 -18.90
N ALA A 134 11.08 0.30 -19.23
CA ALA A 134 11.20 1.43 -18.31
C ALA A 134 10.37 1.20 -17.03
N LYS A 135 9.16 0.66 -17.16
CA LYS A 135 8.31 0.33 -16.02
C LYS A 135 8.86 -0.79 -15.16
N GLN A 136 9.44 -1.83 -15.77
CA GLN A 136 10.12 -2.88 -15.02
C GLN A 136 11.33 -2.35 -14.24
N GLN A 137 12.10 -1.43 -14.82
CA GLN A 137 13.22 -0.80 -14.12
C GLN A 137 12.75 0.05 -12.94
N GLU A 138 11.69 0.85 -13.11
CA GLU A 138 11.09 1.64 -12.03
C GLU A 138 10.64 0.74 -10.86
N ALA A 139 9.98 -0.39 -11.17
CA ALA A 139 9.56 -1.37 -10.16
C ALA A 139 10.75 -2.01 -9.44
N LEU A 140 11.86 -2.28 -10.14
CA LEU A 140 13.09 -2.78 -9.53
C LEU A 140 13.73 -1.74 -8.60
N ASP A 141 13.82 -0.49 -9.04
CA ASP A 141 14.40 0.60 -8.26
C ASP A 141 13.58 0.88 -6.97
N GLU A 142 12.24 0.82 -7.06
CA GLU A 142 11.35 0.94 -5.90
C GLU A 142 11.50 -0.25 -4.94
N ALA A 143 11.58 -1.47 -5.46
CA ALA A 143 11.81 -2.66 -4.66
C ALA A 143 13.18 -2.60 -3.94
N GLU A 144 14.22 -2.13 -4.62
CA GLU A 144 15.55 -1.92 -4.03
C GLU A 144 15.51 -0.86 -2.92
N LYS A 145 14.88 0.30 -3.16
CA LYS A 145 14.69 1.34 -2.13
C LYS A 145 13.96 0.80 -0.90
N HIS A 146 12.90 0.02 -1.11
CA HIS A 146 12.14 -0.58 -0.02
C HIS A 146 12.96 -1.62 0.74
N ALA A 147 13.73 -2.46 0.04
CA ALA A 147 14.63 -3.43 0.66
C ALA A 147 15.74 -2.75 1.49
N LEU A 148 16.32 -1.66 0.96
CA LEU A 148 17.33 -0.88 1.68
C LEU A 148 16.72 -0.20 2.92
N ALA A 149 15.53 0.39 2.81
CA ALA A 149 14.82 0.97 3.94
C ALA A 149 14.55 -0.07 5.04
N LYS A 150 14.07 -1.26 4.66
CA LYS A 150 13.89 -2.38 5.59
C LYS A 150 15.20 -2.78 6.27
N THR A 151 16.28 -2.90 5.51
CA THR A 151 17.61 -3.26 6.03
C THR A 151 18.14 -2.20 7.00
N ASN A 152 17.96 -0.91 6.69
CA ASN A 152 18.35 0.18 7.57
C ASN A 152 17.58 0.18 8.89
N ILE A 153 16.28 -0.15 8.87
CA ILE A 153 15.47 -0.34 10.08
C ILE A 153 16.01 -1.52 10.90
N GLU A 154 16.30 -2.66 10.25
CA GLU A 154 16.87 -3.83 10.91
C GLU A 154 18.23 -3.52 11.55
N GLN A 155 19.14 -2.84 10.83
CA GLN A 155 20.43 -2.40 11.34
C GLN A 155 20.30 -1.38 12.47
N SER A 156 19.40 -0.40 12.33
CA SER A 156 19.11 0.57 13.38
C SER A 156 18.57 -0.14 14.63
N ASN A 157 17.80 -1.21 14.49
CA ASN A 157 17.27 -1.97 15.62
C ASN A 157 18.24 -3.01 16.17
N ALA A 158 19.39 -3.26 15.51
CA ALA A 158 20.38 -4.23 15.98
C ALA A 158 20.91 -3.92 17.39
N HIS A 159 20.95 -2.65 17.80
CA HIS A 159 21.34 -2.27 19.17
C HIS A 159 20.34 -2.70 20.26
N LEU A 160 19.10 -3.04 19.88
CA LEU A 160 18.11 -3.61 20.79
C LEU A 160 18.31 -5.12 20.97
N SER A 161 19.16 -5.76 20.15
CA SER A 161 19.46 -7.19 20.24
C SER A 161 20.02 -7.51 21.63
N GLY A 162 19.27 -8.31 22.39
CA GLY A 162 19.58 -8.70 23.77
C GLY A 162 18.86 -7.92 24.86
N ILE A 163 18.20 -6.79 24.55
CA ILE A 163 17.33 -6.11 25.50
C ILE A 163 16.01 -6.89 25.60
N CYS A 164 15.64 -7.26 26.82
CA CYS A 164 14.45 -8.08 27.08
C CYS A 164 13.47 -7.37 28.02
N PHE A 165 12.18 -7.55 27.79
CA PHE A 165 11.19 -7.41 28.85
C PHE A 165 11.44 -8.52 29.88
N ASN A 166 11.56 -8.14 31.15
CA ASN A 166 11.78 -9.08 32.25
C ASN A 166 10.53 -9.11 33.13
N LEU A 167 9.78 -10.20 33.09
CA LEU A 167 8.48 -10.31 33.75
C LEU A 167 8.45 -11.49 34.73
N PRO A 168 7.95 -11.28 35.96
CA PRO A 168 7.64 -12.38 36.86
C PRO A 168 6.63 -13.33 36.21
N ALA A 169 6.97 -14.62 36.17
CA ALA A 169 6.24 -15.62 35.43
C ALA A 169 6.16 -16.94 36.19
N ILE A 170 5.08 -17.66 35.94
CA ILE A 170 4.94 -19.08 36.26
C ILE A 170 5.09 -19.87 34.96
N ALA A 171 6.08 -20.75 34.90
CA ALA A 171 6.32 -21.65 33.78
C ALA A 171 5.54 -22.96 33.97
N GLY A 172 4.81 -23.39 32.94
CA GLY A 172 4.09 -24.66 32.88
C GLY A 172 4.40 -25.39 31.59
N LYS A 173 4.64 -26.71 31.67
CA LYS A 173 4.81 -27.54 30.48
C LYS A 173 3.46 -28.13 30.07
N MET A 174 3.05 -27.95 28.82
CA MET A 174 1.87 -28.60 28.25
C MET A 174 2.28 -29.31 26.96
N GLY A 175 2.11 -30.63 26.92
CA GLY A 175 2.67 -31.43 25.83
C GLY A 175 4.20 -31.30 25.78
N ASN A 176 4.74 -30.89 24.63
CA ASN A 176 6.17 -30.69 24.43
C ASN A 176 6.63 -29.24 24.63
N ASP A 177 5.69 -28.29 24.80
CA ASP A 177 5.99 -26.86 24.84
C ASP A 177 5.90 -26.28 26.26
N ILE A 178 6.58 -25.15 26.47
CA ILE A 178 6.58 -24.40 27.73
C ILE A 178 5.73 -23.14 27.53
N TYR A 179 4.79 -22.95 28.45
CA TYR A 179 3.91 -21.81 28.51
C TYR A 179 4.24 -20.98 29.75
N PHE A 180 4.08 -19.66 29.64
CA PHE A 180 4.31 -18.73 30.74
C PHE A 180 3.02 -18.00 31.08
N ALA A 181 2.65 -18.00 32.36
CA ALA A 181 1.60 -17.14 32.89
C ALA A 181 2.27 -15.93 33.56
N VAL A 182 1.90 -14.73 33.10
CA VAL A 182 2.44 -13.46 33.59
C VAL A 182 1.30 -12.52 33.98
N MET A 183 1.54 -11.66 34.97
CA MET A 183 0.68 -10.52 35.25
C MET A 183 1.40 -9.24 34.82
N VAL A 184 0.79 -8.50 33.90
CA VAL A 184 1.38 -7.29 33.33
C VAL A 184 0.41 -6.12 33.51
N PRO A 185 0.86 -4.97 34.04
CA PRO A 185 0.05 -3.76 34.06
C PRO A 185 -0.43 -3.39 32.66
N PHE A 186 -1.71 -3.02 32.51
CA PHE A 186 -2.31 -2.73 31.20
C PHE A 186 -1.52 -1.72 30.35
N ARG A 187 -0.93 -0.70 31.01
CA ARG A 187 -0.08 0.29 30.32
C ARG A 187 1.19 -0.31 29.73
N GLN A 188 1.83 -1.28 30.42
CA GLN A 188 3.00 -1.98 29.91
C GLN A 188 2.60 -2.97 28.81
N LEU A 189 1.46 -3.64 28.97
CA LEU A 189 0.91 -4.53 27.96
C LEU A 189 0.73 -3.78 26.62
N ALA A 190 0.16 -2.57 26.62
CA ALA A 190 0.00 -1.76 25.42
C ALA A 190 1.33 -1.37 24.74
N GLN A 191 2.43 -1.27 25.49
CA GLN A 191 3.76 -0.96 24.96
C GLN A 191 4.47 -2.18 24.38
N MET A 192 4.16 -3.38 24.88
CA MET A 192 4.73 -4.64 24.37
C MET A 192 4.15 -5.02 23.00
N PHE A 193 2.95 -4.52 22.67
CA PHE A 193 2.38 -4.65 21.34
C PHE A 193 2.72 -3.42 20.50
N LEU A 194 3.85 -3.47 19.79
CA LEU A 194 4.09 -2.56 18.68
C LEU A 194 3.10 -2.91 17.57
N PHE A 195 1.93 -2.25 17.58
CA PHE A 195 0.91 -2.37 16.54
C PHE A 195 1.40 -1.69 15.26
N ASN A 196 2.23 -2.39 14.48
CA ASN A 196 2.50 -2.01 13.09
C ASN A 196 1.63 -2.88 12.18
N GLU A 197 0.39 -2.43 11.91
CA GLU A 197 -0.57 -3.17 11.06
C GLU A 197 0.01 -3.47 9.67
N ASP A 198 0.90 -2.61 9.18
CA ASP A 198 1.54 -2.71 7.86
C ASP A 198 2.55 -3.86 7.74
N GLU A 199 3.09 -4.38 8.85
CA GLU A 199 4.08 -5.47 8.85
C GLU A 199 3.50 -6.87 8.99
N LEU A 200 2.19 -7.01 9.24
CA LEU A 200 1.53 -8.31 9.35
C LEU A 200 1.13 -8.83 7.96
N PRO A 201 1.45 -10.08 7.58
CA PRO A 201 0.92 -10.73 6.39
C PRO A 201 -0.60 -10.63 6.29
N VAL A 202 -1.14 -10.48 5.08
CA VAL A 202 -2.58 -10.28 4.81
C VAL A 202 -3.44 -11.36 5.48
N GLU A 203 -2.99 -12.61 5.51
CA GLU A 203 -3.67 -13.74 6.15
C GLU A 203 -3.87 -13.56 7.66
N LEU A 204 -2.88 -12.98 8.36
CA LEU A 204 -2.96 -12.66 9.79
C LEU A 204 -3.77 -11.38 10.07
N ARG A 205 -4.00 -10.53 9.04
CA ARG A 205 -4.95 -9.41 9.12
C ARG A 205 -6.41 -9.90 9.10
N THR A 206 -6.71 -10.96 8.34
CA THR A 206 -8.08 -11.45 8.09
C THR A 206 -8.72 -12.18 9.26
N GLN A 207 -7.94 -12.81 10.15
CA GLN A 207 -8.46 -13.45 11.38
C GLN A 207 -9.04 -12.43 12.39
N ARG A 208 -8.83 -11.12 12.19
CA ARG A 208 -9.39 -10.03 12.99
C ARG A 208 -10.70 -9.50 12.44
N HIS A 209 -11.69 -10.34 12.15
CA HIS A 209 -13.08 -9.86 12.23
C HIS A 209 -13.38 -9.56 13.70
N ARG A 210 -12.95 -8.37 14.13
CA ARG A 210 -13.06 -7.83 15.47
C ARG A 210 -14.55 -7.80 15.79
N ASN A 211 -15.03 -8.69 16.66
CA ASN A 211 -16.42 -8.66 17.08
C ASN A 211 -16.65 -7.35 17.86
N PRO A 212 -17.28 -6.32 17.26
CA PRO A 212 -17.33 -4.99 17.85
C PRO A 212 -18.12 -5.02 19.16
N LYS A 213 -19.13 -5.89 19.22
CA LYS A 213 -19.98 -6.11 20.39
C LYS A 213 -19.19 -6.64 21.59
N ARG A 214 -18.16 -7.47 21.38
CA ARG A 214 -17.31 -7.99 22.46
C ARG A 214 -16.41 -6.90 23.04
N VAL A 215 -15.80 -6.09 22.17
CA VAL A 215 -14.95 -4.96 22.60
C VAL A 215 -15.77 -3.95 23.38
N GLU A 216 -16.97 -3.63 22.89
CA GLU A 216 -17.90 -2.71 23.55
C GLU A 216 -18.37 -3.25 24.91
N ALA A 217 -18.72 -4.54 25.00
CA ALA A 217 -19.11 -5.17 26.27
C ALA A 217 -17.98 -5.17 27.32
N ILE A 218 -16.73 -5.45 26.92
CA ILE A 218 -15.58 -5.37 27.82
C ILE A 218 -15.33 -3.92 28.25
N GLY A 219 -15.41 -2.97 27.32
CA GLY A 219 -15.28 -1.55 27.62
C GLY A 219 -16.34 -1.05 28.62
N GLN A 220 -17.59 -1.44 28.41
CA GLN A 220 -18.69 -1.14 29.34
C GLN A 220 -18.49 -1.81 30.70
N TYR A 221 -18.02 -3.06 30.75
CA TYR A 221 -17.73 -3.77 32.00
C TYR A 221 -16.66 -3.05 32.84
N ILE A 222 -15.57 -2.60 32.21
CA ILE A 222 -14.50 -1.84 32.89
C ILE A 222 -15.01 -0.45 33.32
N ALA A 223 -15.79 0.23 32.46
CA ALA A 223 -16.33 1.56 32.78
C ALA A 223 -17.39 1.54 33.88
N THR A 224 -18.13 0.43 34.03
CA THR A 224 -19.15 0.30 35.08
C THR A 224 -18.60 -0.21 36.41
N ARG A 225 -17.38 -0.77 36.41
CA ARG A 225 -16.71 -1.33 37.59
C ARG A 225 -15.28 -0.81 37.71
N HIS A 226 -15.12 0.47 37.98
CA HIS A 226 -13.79 1.11 38.03
C HIS A 226 -12.84 0.53 39.09
N ASP A 227 -13.37 0.11 40.25
CA ASP A 227 -12.56 -0.34 41.39
C ASP A 227 -12.47 -1.86 41.56
N ASP A 228 -13.32 -2.63 40.85
CA ASP A 228 -13.41 -4.10 41.00
C ASP A 228 -13.80 -4.78 39.69
N PHE A 229 -12.81 -5.00 38.83
CA PHE A 229 -12.99 -5.70 37.56
C PHE A 229 -11.87 -6.72 37.35
N VAL A 230 -12.24 -7.87 36.78
CA VAL A 230 -11.28 -8.90 36.34
C VAL A 230 -11.45 -9.10 34.85
N ILE A 231 -10.37 -8.93 34.10
CA ILE A 231 -10.33 -9.21 32.66
C ILE A 231 -9.89 -10.67 32.47
N PRO A 232 -10.51 -11.44 31.56
CA PRO A 232 -10.04 -12.79 31.25
C PRO A 232 -8.58 -12.76 30.77
N ALA A 233 -7.84 -13.83 31.07
CA ALA A 233 -6.46 -13.96 30.64
C ALA A 233 -6.38 -13.92 29.10
N LEU A 234 -5.42 -13.13 28.60
CA LEU A 234 -5.10 -13.06 27.18
C LEU A 234 -4.03 -14.11 26.86
N THR A 235 -4.21 -14.81 25.75
CA THR A 235 -3.18 -15.69 25.19
C THR A 235 -2.43 -14.93 24.10
N ALA A 236 -1.10 -15.07 24.08
CA ALA A 236 -0.27 -14.47 23.04
C ALA A 236 0.82 -15.45 22.60
N SER A 237 1.13 -15.43 21.30
CA SER A 237 2.31 -16.08 20.73
C SER A 237 3.43 -15.06 20.60
N VAL A 238 4.68 -15.52 20.81
CA VAL A 238 5.90 -14.71 20.67
C VAL A 238 6.73 -15.32 19.55
N SER A 239 7.19 -14.51 18.58
CA SER A 239 7.95 -15.00 17.42
C SER A 239 9.34 -15.52 17.78
N GLU A 240 9.96 -14.92 18.80
CA GLU A 240 11.34 -15.21 19.20
C GLU A 240 11.42 -16.13 20.42
N LYS A 241 12.57 -16.79 20.55
CA LYS A 241 12.85 -17.69 21.68
C LYS A 241 12.95 -16.91 22.99
N MET A 242 12.06 -17.20 23.92
CA MET A 242 12.10 -16.68 25.29
C MET A 242 13.11 -17.46 26.14
N THR A 243 13.68 -16.80 27.14
CA THR A 243 14.49 -17.44 28.19
C THR A 243 13.80 -17.32 29.54
N PHE A 244 14.00 -18.30 30.42
CA PHE A 244 13.36 -18.33 31.74
C PHE A 244 14.41 -18.56 32.82
N GLU A 245 14.38 -17.71 33.85
CA GLU A 245 15.28 -17.74 34.99
C GLU A 245 14.48 -18.06 36.26
N PRO A 246 14.56 -19.30 36.78
CA PRO A 246 13.87 -19.67 38.01
C PRO A 246 14.34 -18.83 39.21
N LEU A 247 13.39 -18.43 40.06
CA LEU A 247 13.62 -17.75 41.33
C LEU A 247 13.52 -18.76 42.47
N GLY A 248 14.62 -18.91 43.21
CA GLY A 248 14.68 -19.56 44.53
C GLY A 248 13.95 -20.90 44.66
N GLY A 249 14.67 -22.03 44.52
CA GLY A 249 14.20 -23.37 44.92
C GLY A 249 13.01 -23.97 44.14
N SER A 250 12.20 -23.15 43.48
CA SER A 250 11.04 -23.57 42.68
C SER A 250 11.36 -23.41 41.18
N PRO A 251 11.50 -24.52 40.42
CA PRO A 251 11.92 -24.47 39.02
C PRO A 251 10.87 -23.87 38.07
N ASN A 252 9.63 -23.69 38.53
CA ASN A 252 8.49 -23.21 37.77
C ASN A 252 8.10 -21.76 38.08
N ILE A 253 8.72 -21.11 39.07
CA ILE A 253 8.48 -19.71 39.41
C ILE A 253 9.77 -18.96 39.11
N GLY A 254 9.70 -17.86 38.37
CA GLY A 254 10.89 -17.20 37.88
C GLY A 254 10.58 -15.94 37.09
N ASN A 255 11.57 -15.48 36.35
CA ASN A 255 11.40 -14.40 35.40
C ASN A 255 11.51 -14.92 33.97
N VAL A 256 10.54 -14.56 33.13
CA VAL A 256 10.65 -14.77 31.68
C VAL A 256 11.25 -13.52 31.05
N LYS A 257 12.24 -13.73 30.18
CA LYS A 257 12.87 -12.71 29.36
C LYS A 257 12.37 -12.85 27.94
N ILE A 258 11.64 -11.83 27.50
CA ILE A 258 11.07 -11.72 26.15
C ILE A 258 11.89 -10.68 25.38
N PRO A 259 12.54 -11.05 24.26
CA PRO A 259 13.28 -10.08 23.44
C PRO A 259 12.39 -8.92 23.01
N MET A 260 12.89 -7.67 23.08
CA MET A 260 12.09 -6.49 22.72
C MET A 260 11.78 -6.38 21.22
N ASP A 261 12.59 -7.01 20.39
CA ASP A 261 12.39 -7.17 18.94
C ASP A 261 11.42 -8.31 18.59
N ALA A 262 10.94 -9.07 19.59
CA ALA A 262 10.00 -10.15 19.36
C ALA A 262 8.62 -9.64 18.96
N LYS A 263 8.05 -10.25 17.91
CA LYS A 263 6.66 -9.97 17.50
C LYS A 263 5.72 -10.76 18.42
N MET A 264 4.86 -10.03 19.14
CA MET A 264 3.83 -10.60 20.00
C MET A 264 2.47 -10.52 19.32
N ILE A 265 1.78 -11.67 19.18
CA ILE A 265 0.46 -11.77 18.55
C ILE A 265 -0.54 -12.26 19.59
N ILE A 266 -1.58 -11.47 19.87
CA ILE A 266 -2.68 -11.87 20.77
C ILE A 266 -3.59 -12.84 20.01
N ASN A 267 -3.83 -14.02 20.59
CA ASN A 267 -4.61 -15.12 20.02
C ASN A 267 -6.02 -15.24 20.63
N ASP A 268 -6.52 -14.21 21.32
CA ASP A 268 -7.73 -14.23 22.17
C ASP A 268 -8.89 -15.07 21.58
N GLY A 269 -8.99 -16.32 22.07
CA GLY A 269 -10.21 -17.11 22.24
C GLY A 269 -11.15 -17.31 21.05
N GLN A 270 -10.67 -17.54 19.82
CA GLN A 270 -11.55 -18.01 18.71
C GLN A 270 -11.96 -19.49 18.78
N HIS A 271 -11.62 -20.20 19.86
CA HIS A 271 -12.16 -21.53 20.13
C HIS A 271 -13.16 -21.48 21.28
N LEU A 272 -14.41 -21.12 20.98
CA LEU A 272 -15.54 -21.72 21.70
C LEU A 272 -15.54 -23.20 21.31
N TYR A 273 -15.23 -24.09 22.25
CA TYR A 273 -15.53 -25.51 22.09
C TYR A 273 -17.02 -25.66 21.73
N PRO A 274 -17.35 -26.32 20.60
CA PRO A 274 -18.74 -26.68 20.33
C PRO A 274 -19.11 -27.83 21.26
N HIS A 275 -20.09 -27.59 22.13
CA HIS A 275 -20.91 -28.65 22.73
C HIS A 275 -22.23 -28.71 21.99
#